data_AF-A0A4Q2Z1Q2-F1
#
_entry.id   AF-A0A4Q2Z1Q2-F1
#
_cell.length_a   1.000
_cell.length_b   1.000
_cell.length_c   1.000
_cell.angle_alpha   90.00
_cell.angle_beta   90.00
_cell.angle_gamma   90.00
#
_symmetry.space_group_name_H-M   'P 1'
#
loop_
_entity.id
_entity.type
_entity.pdbx_description
1 polymer ?
#
loop_
_entity_poly.entity_id
_entity_poly.type
_entity_poly.pdbx_seq_one_letter_code
_entity_poly.pdbx_strand_id
1 'polypeptide(L)'
;MNISLLKVLIERNIIGVRTEIDARYRGRDIAGNPLVAATGTFLILEINPTESGYSFLCADTIDGQRRRLSGDQIVGVDGMDPIRLAANYELDENGNKVKVGKRRGRKPRSALIGLAA
;
A
#
# COMPACT_ATOMS: atom_id res chain seq x y z
N MET A 1 -4.62 6.87 3.18
CA MET A 1 -3.24 7.08 2.66
C MET A 1 -3.03 8.52 2.18
N ASN A 2 -1.79 9.04 2.16
CA ASN A 2 -1.47 10.35 1.56
C ASN A 2 -1.71 10.31 0.03
N ILE A 3 -2.43 11.29 -0.51
CA ILE A 3 -2.81 11.35 -1.94
C ILE A 3 -1.58 11.49 -2.86
N SER A 4 -0.57 12.26 -2.47
CA SER A 4 0.66 12.44 -3.25
C SER A 4 1.42 11.12 -3.39
N LEU A 5 1.53 10.38 -2.29
CA LEU A 5 2.13 9.05 -2.32
C LEU A 5 1.31 8.09 -3.19
N LEU A 6 -0.01 8.04 -3.01
CA LEU A 6 -0.90 7.19 -3.80
C LEU A 6 -0.73 7.41 -5.30
N LYS A 7 -0.69 8.68 -5.73
CA LYS A 7 -0.49 9.06 -7.12
C LYS A 7 0.80 8.45 -7.69
N VAL A 8 1.91 8.61 -6.98
CA VAL A 8 3.22 8.07 -7.41
C VAL A 8 3.19 6.54 -7.46
N LEU A 9 2.55 5.88 -6.50
CA LEU A 9 2.42 4.42 -6.49
C LEU A 9 1.60 3.89 -7.69
N ILE A 10 0.54 4.59 -8.10
CA ILE A 10 -0.23 4.25 -9.30
C ILE A 10 0.57 4.54 -10.58
N GLU A 11 1.16 5.72 -10.70
CA GLU A 11 1.90 6.13 -11.91
C GLU A 11 3.10 5.22 -12.20
N ARG A 12 3.70 4.64 -11.15
CA ARG A 12 4.78 3.66 -11.27
C ARG A 12 4.30 2.21 -11.41
N ASN A 13 2.99 1.99 -11.51
CA ASN A 13 2.36 0.67 -11.59
C ASN A 13 2.75 -0.25 -10.40
N ILE A 14 2.99 0.34 -9.22
CA ILE A 14 3.19 -0.41 -7.97
C ILE A 14 1.83 -0.81 -7.40
N ILE A 15 0.86 0.10 -7.46
CA ILE A 15 -0.55 -0.19 -7.21
C ILE A 15 -1.26 -0.17 -8.56
N GLY A 16 -1.92 -1.26 -8.91
CA GLY A 16 -2.63 -1.41 -10.17
C GLY A 16 -3.92 -2.23 -10.00
N VAL A 17 -4.51 -2.56 -11.14
CA VAL A 17 -5.61 -3.54 -11.17
C VAL A 17 -5.07 -4.89 -10.69
N ARG A 18 -5.87 -5.63 -9.94
CA ARG A 18 -5.52 -6.89 -9.26
C ARG A 18 -4.53 -6.76 -8.10
N THR A 19 -4.18 -5.55 -7.68
CA THR A 19 -3.49 -5.33 -6.40
C THR A 19 -4.48 -5.50 -5.25
N GLU A 20 -4.03 -6.11 -4.17
CA GLU A 20 -4.82 -6.29 -2.96
C GLU A 20 -4.63 -5.07 -2.04
N ILE A 21 -5.72 -4.52 -1.52
CA ILE A 21 -5.69 -3.35 -0.64
C ILE A 21 -6.49 -3.60 0.61
N ASP A 22 -5.98 -3.11 1.74
CA ASP A 22 -6.74 -3.02 2.98
C ASP A 22 -7.32 -1.62 3.08
N ALA A 23 -8.63 -1.53 3.30
CA ALA A 23 -9.33 -0.26 3.34
C ALA A 23 -10.37 -0.19 4.44
N ARG A 24 -10.54 1.02 4.99
CA ARG A 24 -11.64 1.34 5.88
C ARG A 24 -12.92 1.55 5.08
N TYR A 25 -14.00 0.90 5.49
CA TYR A 25 -15.28 1.02 4.81
C TYR A 25 -16.45 0.96 5.80
N ARG A 26 -17.63 1.39 5.34
CA ARG A 26 -18.89 1.24 6.07
C ARG A 26 -19.75 0.25 5.33
N GLY A 27 -19.70 -0.99 5.78
CA GLY A 27 -20.49 -2.08 5.23
C GLY A 27 -21.78 -2.33 5.99
N ARG A 28 -22.42 -3.43 5.64
CA ARG A 28 -23.44 -4.08 6.45
C ARG A 28 -22.92 -5.43 6.90
N ASP A 29 -23.35 -5.88 8.07
CA ASP A 29 -23.13 -7.25 8.50
C ASP A 29 -24.03 -8.23 7.73
N ILE A 30 -23.92 -9.52 8.03
CA ILE A 30 -24.73 -10.57 7.40
C ILE A 30 -26.23 -10.43 7.67
N ALA A 31 -26.62 -9.72 8.74
CA ALA A 31 -28.01 -9.43 9.09
C ALA A 31 -28.52 -8.11 8.48
N GLY A 32 -27.68 -7.39 7.72
CA GLY A 32 -28.02 -6.13 7.08
C GLY A 32 -27.85 -4.90 7.96
N ASN A 33 -27.32 -5.02 9.18
CA ASN A 33 -27.07 -3.89 10.07
C ASN A 33 -25.82 -3.13 9.63
N PRO A 34 -25.80 -1.78 9.70
CA PRO A 34 -24.60 -1.01 9.40
C PRO A 34 -23.45 -1.39 10.33
N LEU A 35 -22.29 -1.71 9.76
CA LEU A 35 -21.07 -1.90 10.53
C LEU A 35 -20.52 -0.55 10.99
N VAL A 36 -20.12 -0.46 12.26
CA VAL A 36 -19.17 0.57 12.72
C VAL A 36 -17.91 0.42 11.86
N ALA A 37 -17.34 1.56 11.41
CA ALA A 37 -16.25 1.62 10.43
C ALA A 37 -15.31 0.40 10.50
N ALA A 38 -15.47 -0.50 9.52
CA ALA A 38 -14.76 -1.76 9.44
C ALA A 38 -13.51 -1.60 8.58
N THR A 39 -12.56 -2.52 8.73
CA THR A 39 -11.45 -2.67 7.79
C THR A 39 -11.64 -4.00 7.08
N GLY A 40 -11.45 -4.00 5.77
CA GLY A 40 -11.55 -5.19 4.95
C GLY A 40 -10.48 -5.19 3.88
N THR A 41 -10.30 -6.35 3.29
CA THR A 41 -9.32 -6.58 2.22
C THR A 41 -10.06 -6.69 0.90
N PHE A 42 -9.55 -6.00 -0.11
CA PHE A 42 -10.24 -5.80 -1.38
C PHE A 42 -9.28 -5.98 -2.55
N LEU A 43 -9.75 -6.60 -3.62
CA LEU A 43 -9.04 -6.69 -4.89
C LEU A 43 -9.45 -5.51 -5.78
N ILE A 44 -8.49 -4.72 -6.26
CA ILE A 44 -8.77 -3.62 -7.19
C ILE A 44 -9.22 -4.19 -8.55
N LEU A 45 -10.37 -3.75 -9.03
CA LEU A 45 -10.90 -4.07 -10.36
C LEU A 45 -10.69 -2.92 -11.34
N GLU A 46 -10.92 -1.69 -10.89
CA GLU A 46 -10.76 -0.48 -11.71
C GLU A 46 -10.21 0.67 -10.85
N ILE A 47 -9.40 1.52 -11.48
CA ILE A 47 -8.86 2.74 -10.88
C ILE A 47 -9.34 3.93 -11.71
N ASN A 48 -10.02 4.87 -11.08
CA ASN A 48 -10.57 6.05 -11.72
C ASN A 48 -10.01 7.32 -11.05
N PRO A 49 -9.36 8.23 -11.79
CA PRO A 49 -8.96 9.52 -11.23
C PRO A 49 -10.19 10.37 -10.89
N THR A 50 -10.10 11.17 -9.82
CA THR A 50 -11.11 12.15 -9.40
C THR A 50 -10.47 13.53 -9.24
N GLU A 51 -11.26 14.58 -9.05
CA GLU A 51 -10.73 15.94 -8.84
C GLU A 51 -9.76 16.03 -7.66
N SER A 52 -9.97 15.23 -6.62
CA SER A 52 -9.21 15.26 -5.36
C SER A 52 -8.31 14.04 -5.14
N GLY A 53 -8.23 13.09 -6.08
CA GLY A 53 -7.42 11.88 -5.91
C GLY A 53 -7.83 10.74 -6.83
N TYR A 54 -8.12 9.58 -6.23
CA TYR A 54 -8.49 8.36 -6.94
C TYR A 54 -9.65 7.65 -6.26
N SER A 55 -10.52 7.07 -7.08
CA SER A 55 -11.59 6.16 -6.68
C SER A 55 -11.33 4.77 -7.26
N PHE A 56 -11.52 3.76 -6.45
CA PHE A 56 -11.26 2.36 -6.78
C PHE A 56 -12.58 1.61 -6.79
N LEU A 57 -12.86 0.89 -7.87
CA LEU A 57 -13.86 -0.17 -7.83
C LEU A 57 -13.14 -1.43 -7.40
N CYS A 58 -13.55 -2.00 -6.27
CA CYS A 58 -12.92 -3.20 -5.72
C CYS A 58 -13.95 -4.30 -5.45
N ALA A 59 -13.50 -5.55 -5.46
CA ALA A 59 -14.25 -6.68 -4.91
C ALA A 59 -13.72 -7.01 -3.51
N ASP A 60 -14.60 -7.15 -2.53
CA ASP A 60 -14.26 -7.68 -1.21
C ASP A 60 -13.80 -9.14 -1.35
N THR A 61 -12.70 -9.49 -0.69
CA THR A 61 -12.13 -10.84 -0.79
C THR A 61 -12.93 -11.88 0.00
N ILE A 62 -13.84 -11.47 0.89
CA ILE A 62 -14.66 -12.35 1.73
C ILE A 62 -16.01 -12.64 1.05
N ASP A 63 -16.78 -11.60 0.73
CA ASP A 63 -18.16 -11.75 0.23
C ASP A 63 -18.30 -11.52 -1.29
N GLY A 64 -17.21 -11.10 -1.97
CA GLY A 64 -17.19 -10.80 -3.40
C GLY A 64 -17.96 -9.53 -3.79
N GLN A 65 -18.54 -8.79 -2.82
CA GLN A 65 -19.33 -7.61 -3.09
C GLN A 65 -18.44 -6.51 -3.66
N ARG A 66 -18.98 -5.82 -4.67
CA ARG A 66 -18.30 -4.70 -5.29
C ARG A 66 -18.54 -3.44 -4.50
N ARG A 67 -17.46 -2.74 -4.16
CA ARG A 67 -17.51 -1.48 -3.41
C ARG A 67 -16.64 -0.45 -4.08
N ARG A 68 -17.10 0.80 -4.02
CA ARG A 68 -16.32 1.94 -4.46
C ARG A 68 -15.64 2.56 -3.24
N LEU A 69 -14.32 2.60 -3.28
CA LEU A 69 -13.46 3.10 -2.20
C LEU A 69 -12.70 4.33 -2.68
N SER A 70 -12.41 5.24 -1.77
CA SER A 70 -11.56 6.40 -2.03
C SER A 70 -10.14 6.16 -1.54
N GLY A 71 -9.15 6.80 -2.16
CA GLY A 71 -7.73 6.58 -1.83
C GLY A 71 -7.35 6.90 -0.37
N ASP A 72 -8.05 7.82 0.28
CA ASP A 72 -7.86 8.16 1.69
C ASP A 72 -8.27 7.01 2.62
N GLN A 73 -9.20 6.16 2.19
CA GLN A 73 -9.66 4.98 2.93
C GLN A 73 -8.65 3.83 2.94
N ILE A 74 -7.68 3.83 2.03
CA ILE A 74 -6.64 2.80 1.94
C ILE A 74 -5.69 2.93 3.14
N VAL A 75 -5.52 1.82 3.85
CA VAL A 75 -4.65 1.68 5.03
C VAL A 75 -3.53 0.65 4.82
N GLY A 76 -3.65 -0.23 3.84
CA GLY A 76 -2.65 -1.24 3.50
C GLY A 76 -2.71 -1.64 2.02
N VAL A 77 -1.61 -2.19 1.52
CA VAL A 77 -1.46 -2.67 0.14
C VAL A 77 -0.66 -3.96 0.19
N ASP A 78 -1.17 -5.05 -0.38
CA ASP A 78 -0.59 -6.39 -0.36
C ASP A 78 -0.14 -6.83 1.06
N GLY A 79 -0.95 -6.53 2.07
CA GLY A 79 -0.66 -6.83 3.48
C GLY A 79 0.47 -5.99 4.09
N MET A 80 0.92 -4.92 3.42
CA MET A 80 1.94 -4.00 3.90
C MET A 80 1.38 -2.62 4.21
N ASP A 81 1.99 -1.96 5.20
CA ASP A 81 1.84 -0.53 5.41
C ASP A 81 2.35 0.25 4.16
N PRO A 82 1.59 1.23 3.63
CA PRO A 82 1.96 1.91 2.39
C PRO A 82 3.28 2.68 2.44
N ILE A 83 3.66 3.21 3.61
CA ILE A 83 4.94 3.92 3.78
C ILE A 83 6.08 2.91 3.73
N ARG A 84 5.90 1.74 4.36
CA ARG A 84 6.88 0.63 4.26
C ARG A 84 6.99 0.10 2.84
N LEU A 85 5.88 0.00 2.11
CA LEU A 85 5.89 -0.37 0.69
C LEU A 85 6.67 0.66 -0.12
N ALA A 86 6.38 1.96 0.08
CA ALA A 86 7.06 3.07 -0.59
C ALA A 86 8.59 3.03 -0.38
N ALA A 87 9.03 2.72 0.84
CA ALA A 87 10.46 2.63 1.17
C ALA A 87 11.19 1.53 0.38
N ASN A 88 10.52 0.42 0.02
CA ASN A 88 11.10 -0.62 -0.86
C ASN A 88 11.37 -0.10 -2.28
N TYR A 89 10.67 0.96 -2.68
CA TYR A 89 10.83 1.64 -3.97
C TYR A 89 11.60 2.96 -3.85
N GLU A 90 12.32 3.17 -2.75
CA GLU A 90 13.14 4.35 -2.47
C GLU A 90 12.33 5.65 -2.46
N LEU A 91 11.08 5.57 -2.00
CA LEU A 91 10.17 6.70 -1.85
C LEU A 91 9.98 7.07 -0.37
N ASP A 92 9.81 8.36 -0.10
CA ASP A 92 9.36 8.85 1.20
C ASP A 92 7.83 8.75 1.34
N GLU A 93 7.31 9.17 2.50
CA GLU A 93 5.87 9.20 2.81
C GLU A 93 5.03 10.13 1.91
N ASN A 94 5.68 11.00 1.14
CA ASN A 94 5.06 11.93 0.20
C ASN A 94 5.22 11.47 -1.26
N GLY A 95 5.94 10.37 -1.52
CA GLY A 95 6.24 9.85 -2.85
C GLY A 95 7.47 10.48 -3.52
N ASN A 96 8.28 11.25 -2.80
CA ASN A 96 9.54 11.79 -3.34
C ASN A 96 10.64 10.73 -3.29
N LYS A 97 11.58 10.77 -4.25
CA LYS A 97 12.75 9.88 -4.24
C LYS A 97 13.67 10.22 -3.07
N VAL A 98 13.99 9.22 -2.26
CA VAL A 98 14.98 9.32 -1.19
C VAL A 98 16.35 8.93 -1.74
N LYS A 99 17.38 9.76 -1.50
CA LYS A 99 18.76 9.37 -1.77
C LYS A 99 19.18 8.28 -0.78
N VAL A 100 19.20 7.03 -1.23
CA VAL A 100 19.71 5.92 -0.43
C VAL A 100 21.22 6.09 -0.26
N GLY A 101 21.66 6.50 0.93
CA GLY A 101 23.08 6.50 1.27
C GLY A 101 23.65 5.08 1.21
N LYS A 102 24.95 4.93 0.91
CA LYS A 102 25.62 3.62 0.86
C LYS A 102 25.31 2.85 2.16
N ARG A 103 24.56 1.76 2.07
CA ARG A 103 24.37 0.83 3.20
C ARG A 103 25.76 0.42 3.67
N ARG A 104 26.11 0.76 4.92
CA ARG A 104 27.35 0.29 5.53
C ARG A 104 27.20 -1.23 5.69
N GLY A 105 27.73 -1.97 4.73
CA GLY A 105 27.76 -3.43 4.80
C GLY A 105 28.45 -3.85 6.09
N ARG A 106 27.87 -4.84 6.77
CA ARG A 106 28.58 -5.52 7.86
C ARG A 106 29.84 -6.12 7.23
N LYS A 107 31.03 -5.74 7.71
CA LYS A 107 32.29 -6.34 7.20
C LYS A 107 32.15 -7.86 7.30
N PRO A 108 32.45 -8.62 6.22
CA PRO A 108 32.43 -10.08 6.29
C PRO A 108 33.42 -10.54 7.34
N ARG A 109 33.03 -11.54 8.15
CA ARG A 109 33.82 -12.05 9.30
C ARG A 109 35.18 -12.62 8.86
N SER A 110 35.35 -12.95 7.58
CA SER A 110 36.63 -13.38 6.99
C SER A 110 37.73 -12.30 7.03
N ALA A 111 37.36 -11.02 7.13
CA ALA A 111 38.34 -9.92 7.25
C ALA A 111 38.96 -9.78 8.65
N LEU A 112 38.49 -10.55 9.66
CA LEU A 112 39.01 -10.52 11.04
C LEU A 112 40.03 -11.65 11.34
N ILE A 113 40.16 -12.64 10.46
CA ILE A 113 41.03 -13.81 10.70
C ILE A 113 42.42 -13.65 10.05
N GLY A 114 42.61 -12.68 9.14
CA GLY A 114 43.86 -12.48 8.40
C GLY A 114 44.87 -11.49 8.98
N LEU A 115 44.72 -11.02 10.22
CA LEU A 115 45.60 -10.00 10.83
C LEU A 115 46.32 -10.47 12.10
N ALA A 116 46.47 -11.79 12.28
CA ALA A 116 47.15 -12.41 13.41
C ALA A 116 48.14 -13.50 12.96
N ALA A 117 48.93 -13.23 11.94
CA ALA A 117 50.10 -14.03 11.55
C ALA A 117 51.27 -13.09 11.25
#